data_AF-A0A2N2JGD0-F1
#
_entry.id   AF-A0A2N2JGD0-F1
#
_cell.length_a   1.000
_cell.length_b   1.000
_cell.length_c   1.000
_cell.angle_alpha   90.00
_cell.angle_beta   90.00
_cell.angle_gamma   90.00
#
_symmetry.space_group_name_H-M   'P 1'
#
loop_
_entity.id
_entity.type
_entity.pdbx_description
1 polymer ?
#
loop_
_entity_poly.entity_id
_entity_poly.type
_entity_poly.pdbx_seq_one_letter_code
_entity_poly.pdbx_strand_id
1 'polypeptide(L)'
;MIRTLLARSGALTGALLAATVLSSAARAAEPQDFTADARALARVVACSDLAAPLPDGVTAREVGYHCRAIALAMKKYKTRWLPKALPFFAEVVPKGLPDVVVYPFGGADLTNALAVFPDAREITTISLEYSGDPRTIRELRGQRLAHSLKLTRDFIAKLIAVNHNRTIDLDALVDDPVPAPLVFALVGLAIHDRELVSVRYFRLDAAGAVQYLTAEDIAKIDEMVMSGRSNKALAARNEAFANVEVSFRRRGVPDAPIQVFRHIRENLADDHLTLESPLMRHLLAKGRVTAMTKAASYLLWRTPFANIRDWLLANMAWMISDSTGPTPTDAAAAGFTQDVWGSFAGAMFSAPHSGAKDMAAHFAAQPSRDISFFFGYPDVNNQPHLVVTRPKRASDEE
;
A
#
# COMPACT_ATOMS: atom_id res chain seq x y z
N MET A 1 21.06 97.40 13.84
CA MET A 1 22.22 96.84 14.55
C MET A 1 21.95 95.35 14.78
N ILE A 2 22.98 94.53 14.56
CA ILE A 2 23.07 93.08 14.82
C ILE A 2 22.58 92.15 13.68
N ARG A 3 23.58 91.53 13.06
CA ARG A 3 23.59 90.37 12.16
C ARG A 3 23.48 89.07 12.97
N THR A 4 22.84 88.03 12.43
CA THR A 4 23.22 86.63 12.74
C THR A 4 22.92 85.67 11.57
N LEU A 5 23.86 84.75 11.35
CA LEU A 5 24.03 83.75 10.29
C LEU A 5 23.06 82.54 10.37
N LEU A 6 22.93 81.80 9.25
CA LEU A 6 22.92 80.32 9.13
C LEU A 6 23.07 79.96 7.62
N ALA A 7 24.24 79.53 7.14
CA ALA A 7 24.83 78.17 7.11
C ALA A 7 24.23 77.26 6.02
N ARG A 8 25.07 76.92 5.03
CA ARG A 8 24.83 76.05 3.87
C ARG A 8 24.88 74.57 4.26
N SER A 9 23.89 73.79 3.86
CA SER A 9 23.89 72.32 3.95
C SER A 9 24.49 71.72 2.66
N GLY A 10 25.55 70.93 2.80
CA GLY A 10 26.13 70.12 1.72
C GLY A 10 25.37 68.82 1.53
N ALA A 11 25.16 68.42 0.27
CA ALA A 11 24.56 67.15 -0.11
C ALA A 11 25.66 66.07 -0.22
N LEU A 12 25.51 64.98 0.54
CA LEU A 12 26.25 63.73 0.34
C LEU A 12 25.41 62.82 -0.57
N THR A 13 25.90 62.56 -1.78
CA THR A 13 25.40 61.49 -2.67
C THR A 13 25.99 60.15 -2.24
N GLY A 14 25.18 59.32 -1.57
CA GLY A 14 25.49 57.92 -1.30
C GLY A 14 25.05 57.03 -2.46
N ALA A 15 26.01 56.36 -3.11
CA ALA A 15 25.73 55.33 -4.11
C ALA A 15 25.34 54.03 -3.40
N LEU A 16 24.08 53.59 -3.55
CA LEU A 16 23.64 52.26 -3.15
C LEU A 16 24.13 51.23 -4.18
N LEU A 17 25.12 50.41 -3.83
CA LEU A 17 25.36 49.15 -4.52
C LEU A 17 24.25 48.17 -4.14
N ALA A 18 23.32 47.90 -5.06
CA ALA A 18 22.40 46.79 -4.95
C ALA A 18 23.15 45.47 -5.21
N ALA A 19 23.56 44.79 -4.15
CA ALA A 19 24.05 43.43 -4.23
C ALA A 19 22.87 42.50 -4.58
N THR A 20 22.79 42.04 -5.82
CA THR A 20 21.89 40.96 -6.22
C THR A 20 22.37 39.66 -5.57
N VAL A 21 21.74 39.30 -4.45
CA VAL A 21 21.88 37.97 -3.86
C VAL A 21 21.14 37.00 -4.78
N LEU A 22 21.86 36.37 -5.70
CA LEU A 22 21.40 35.18 -6.41
C LEU A 22 21.26 34.07 -5.37
N SER A 23 20.06 33.93 -4.81
CA SER A 23 19.69 32.76 -4.04
C SER A 23 19.70 31.56 -4.98
N SER A 24 20.81 30.82 -4.96
CA SER A 24 20.86 29.46 -5.50
C SER A 24 19.96 28.58 -4.63
N ALA A 25 18.65 28.66 -4.85
CA ALA A 25 17.77 27.59 -4.42
C ALA A 25 18.24 26.32 -5.14
N ALA A 26 18.98 25.48 -4.43
CA ALA A 26 19.39 24.17 -4.92
C ALA A 26 18.13 23.48 -5.44
N ARG A 27 18.03 23.32 -6.77
CA ARG A 27 16.88 22.66 -7.38
C ARG A 27 16.87 21.24 -6.84
N ALA A 28 15.82 20.89 -6.10
CA ALA A 28 15.67 19.55 -5.57
C ALA A 28 15.84 18.56 -6.73
N ALA A 29 16.73 17.58 -6.55
CA ALA A 29 17.03 16.60 -7.59
C ALA A 29 15.75 15.85 -7.98
N GLU A 30 15.59 15.56 -9.28
CA GLU A 30 14.40 14.89 -9.78
C GLU A 30 14.33 13.44 -9.28
N PRO A 31 13.14 12.95 -8.87
CA PRO A 31 12.95 11.55 -8.53
C PRO A 31 13.32 10.62 -9.69
N GLN A 32 14.04 9.54 -9.40
CA GLN A 32 14.29 8.48 -10.38
C GLN A 32 12.98 7.76 -10.70
N ASP A 33 12.64 7.74 -11.99
CA ASP A 33 11.49 6.99 -12.50
C ASP A 33 11.90 5.57 -12.94
N PHE A 34 11.13 4.58 -12.49
CA PHE A 34 11.29 3.15 -12.80
C PHE A 34 10.13 2.61 -13.65
N THR A 35 9.33 3.49 -14.26
CA THR A 35 8.15 3.10 -15.05
C THR A 35 8.47 2.16 -16.19
N ALA A 36 9.60 2.35 -16.88
CA ALA A 36 10.02 1.45 -17.95
C ALA A 36 10.27 0.02 -17.44
N ASP A 37 10.95 -0.11 -16.30
CA ASP A 37 11.20 -1.40 -15.64
C ASP A 37 9.91 -2.04 -15.13
N ALA A 38 9.03 -1.24 -14.53
CA ALA A 38 7.73 -1.71 -14.08
C ALA A 38 6.82 -2.15 -15.23
N ARG A 39 6.89 -1.51 -16.41
CA ARG A 39 6.18 -1.97 -17.62
C ARG A 39 6.76 -3.28 -18.17
N ALA A 40 8.08 -3.45 -18.14
CA ALA A 40 8.71 -4.72 -18.49
C ALA A 40 8.27 -5.85 -17.53
N LEU A 41 8.24 -5.57 -16.23
CA LEU A 41 7.74 -6.47 -15.20
C LEU A 41 6.24 -6.79 -15.40
N ALA A 42 5.43 -5.78 -15.71
CA ALA A 42 4.01 -5.93 -16.00
C ALA A 42 3.78 -6.84 -17.22
N ARG A 43 4.58 -6.64 -18.27
CA ARG A 43 4.52 -7.42 -19.51
C ARG A 43 4.91 -8.89 -19.34
N VAL A 44 5.93 -9.17 -18.55
CA VAL A 44 6.52 -10.52 -18.39
C VAL A 44 5.83 -11.31 -17.27
N VAL A 45 5.54 -10.65 -16.15
CA VAL A 45 5.12 -11.31 -14.91
C VAL A 45 3.65 -11.05 -14.58
N ALA A 46 3.21 -9.79 -14.55
CA ALA A 46 1.80 -9.49 -14.30
C ALA A 46 0.89 -9.87 -15.50
N CYS A 47 1.51 -10.08 -16.67
CA CYS A 47 0.85 -10.41 -17.92
C CYS A 47 -0.22 -9.40 -18.34
N SER A 48 0.08 -8.13 -18.11
CA SER A 48 -0.68 -6.97 -18.59
C SER A 48 0.09 -6.27 -19.72
N ASP A 49 -0.56 -5.31 -20.38
CA ASP A 49 0.00 -4.58 -21.52
C ASP A 49 0.64 -5.50 -22.59
N LEU A 50 -0.03 -6.61 -22.93
CA LEU A 50 0.53 -7.69 -23.77
C LEU A 50 0.97 -7.28 -25.18
N ALA A 51 0.50 -6.11 -25.64
CA ALA A 51 0.92 -5.50 -26.90
C ALA A 51 2.34 -4.89 -26.84
N ALA A 52 2.86 -4.59 -25.64
CA ALA A 52 4.21 -4.11 -25.46
C ALA A 52 5.25 -5.19 -25.84
N PRO A 53 6.41 -4.79 -26.40
CA PRO A 53 7.47 -5.73 -26.72
C PRO A 53 7.99 -6.45 -25.46
N LEU A 54 8.45 -7.68 -25.63
CA LEU A 54 9.14 -8.39 -24.57
C LEU A 54 10.55 -7.82 -24.37
N PRO A 55 11.08 -7.81 -23.13
CA PRO A 55 12.47 -7.46 -22.88
C PRO A 55 13.43 -8.35 -23.68
N ASP A 56 14.58 -7.80 -24.08
CA ASP A 56 15.57 -8.50 -24.88
C ASP A 56 15.96 -9.86 -24.28
N GLY A 57 15.92 -10.92 -25.10
CA GLY A 57 16.23 -12.28 -24.66
C GLY A 57 15.10 -13.00 -23.91
N VAL A 58 13.97 -12.35 -23.63
CA VAL A 58 12.74 -13.01 -23.16
C VAL A 58 11.88 -13.41 -24.36
N THR A 59 11.55 -14.69 -24.47
CA THR A 59 10.76 -15.21 -25.60
C THR A 59 9.28 -15.36 -25.27
N ALA A 60 8.43 -15.27 -26.29
CA ALA A 60 6.99 -15.51 -26.15
C ALA A 60 6.69 -16.94 -25.63
N ARG A 61 7.56 -17.91 -25.93
CA ARG A 61 7.45 -19.28 -25.42
C ARG A 61 7.64 -19.33 -23.90
N GLU A 62 8.65 -18.65 -23.38
CA GLU A 62 8.96 -18.63 -21.93
C GLU A 62 7.81 -18.02 -21.11
N VAL A 63 7.24 -16.92 -21.59
CA VAL A 63 6.16 -16.22 -20.85
C VAL A 63 4.76 -16.74 -21.19
N GLY A 64 4.58 -17.43 -22.31
CA GLY A 64 3.24 -17.74 -22.85
C GLY A 64 2.41 -18.64 -21.94
N TYR A 65 3.01 -19.68 -21.35
CA TYR A 65 2.30 -20.54 -20.40
C TYR A 65 1.93 -19.80 -19.13
N HIS A 66 2.87 -19.04 -18.58
CA HIS A 66 2.65 -18.18 -17.42
C HIS A 66 1.47 -17.22 -17.64
N CYS A 67 1.50 -16.46 -18.74
CA CYS A 67 0.46 -15.47 -19.00
C CYS A 67 -0.92 -16.05 -19.28
N ARG A 68 -1.03 -17.24 -19.87
CA ARG A 68 -2.33 -17.93 -19.97
C ARG A 68 -2.89 -18.29 -18.59
N ALA A 69 -2.03 -18.73 -17.67
CA ALA A 69 -2.47 -19.07 -16.32
C ALA A 69 -2.87 -17.84 -15.50
N ILE A 70 -2.09 -16.75 -15.58
CA ILE A 70 -2.43 -15.48 -14.92
C ILE A 70 -3.73 -14.90 -15.48
N ALA A 71 -3.90 -14.89 -16.81
CA ALA A 71 -5.14 -14.43 -17.45
C ALA A 71 -6.36 -15.26 -17.01
N LEU A 72 -6.21 -16.58 -16.86
CA LEU A 72 -7.28 -17.44 -16.35
C LEU A 72 -7.60 -17.12 -14.88
N ALA A 73 -6.59 -16.87 -14.04
CA ALA A 73 -6.80 -16.48 -12.65
C ALA A 73 -7.53 -15.13 -12.56
N MET A 74 -7.05 -14.11 -13.27
CA MET A 74 -7.71 -12.80 -13.37
C MET A 74 -9.16 -12.93 -13.87
N LYS A 75 -9.41 -13.73 -14.92
CA LYS A 75 -10.76 -13.99 -15.43
C LYS A 75 -11.66 -14.61 -14.35
N LYS A 76 -11.16 -15.59 -13.58
CA LYS A 76 -11.92 -16.18 -12.47
C LYS A 76 -12.27 -15.14 -11.40
N TYR A 77 -11.32 -14.27 -11.03
CA TYR A 77 -11.58 -13.17 -10.09
C TYR A 77 -12.69 -12.24 -10.63
N LYS A 78 -12.52 -11.75 -11.86
CA LYS A 78 -13.46 -10.83 -12.52
C LYS A 78 -14.86 -11.41 -12.71
N THR A 79 -15.00 -12.73 -12.85
CA THR A 79 -16.28 -13.39 -13.14
C THR A 79 -16.94 -14.06 -11.94
N ARG A 80 -16.21 -14.32 -10.85
CA ARG A 80 -16.74 -15.03 -9.68
C ARG A 80 -16.80 -14.19 -8.42
N TRP A 81 -15.83 -13.31 -8.20
CA TRP A 81 -15.73 -12.52 -6.97
C TRP A 81 -16.23 -11.09 -7.17
N LEU A 82 -15.70 -10.36 -8.16
CA LEU A 82 -16.11 -8.97 -8.42
C LEU A 82 -17.63 -8.77 -8.59
N PRO A 83 -18.38 -9.62 -9.32
CA PRO A 83 -19.82 -9.43 -9.50
C PRO A 83 -20.62 -9.54 -8.20
N LYS A 84 -20.06 -10.19 -7.16
CA LYS A 84 -20.68 -10.30 -5.83
C LYS A 84 -20.22 -9.17 -4.91
N ALA A 85 -18.92 -8.87 -4.94
CA ALA A 85 -18.29 -7.93 -4.02
C ALA A 85 -18.55 -6.46 -4.39
N LEU A 86 -18.54 -6.11 -5.67
CA LEU A 86 -18.72 -4.71 -6.10
C LEU A 86 -20.08 -4.13 -5.72
N PRO A 87 -21.23 -4.82 -5.96
CA PRO A 87 -22.53 -4.31 -5.49
C PRO A 87 -22.59 -4.14 -3.97
N PHE A 88 -22.01 -5.11 -3.23
CA PHE A 88 -21.94 -5.04 -1.77
C PHE A 88 -21.15 -3.82 -1.29
N PHE A 89 -19.94 -3.57 -1.83
CA PHE A 89 -19.16 -2.40 -1.42
C PHE A 89 -19.82 -1.08 -1.85
N ALA A 90 -20.48 -1.04 -3.01
CA ALA A 90 -21.24 0.14 -3.44
C ALA A 90 -22.40 0.48 -2.49
N GLU A 91 -22.98 -0.50 -1.80
CA GLU A 91 -24.02 -0.33 -0.79
C GLU A 91 -23.42 0.05 0.58
N VAL A 92 -22.38 -0.66 1.01
CA VAL A 92 -21.87 -0.61 2.39
C VAL A 92 -20.87 0.53 2.62
N VAL A 93 -20.09 0.92 1.61
CA VAL A 93 -19.11 2.01 1.72
C VAL A 93 -19.84 3.35 1.62
N PRO A 94 -19.86 4.18 2.69
CA PRO A 94 -20.54 5.47 2.65
C PRO A 94 -19.92 6.43 1.64
N LYS A 95 -20.76 7.27 1.02
CA LYS A 95 -20.29 8.41 0.22
C LYS A 95 -19.69 9.48 1.13
N GLY A 96 -18.68 10.20 0.62
CA GLY A 96 -18.06 11.33 1.33
C GLY A 96 -17.06 10.95 2.42
N LEU A 97 -16.65 9.68 2.49
CA LEU A 97 -15.49 9.29 3.28
C LEU A 97 -14.20 9.97 2.80
N PRO A 98 -13.18 10.14 3.67
CA PRO A 98 -11.85 10.58 3.23
C PRO A 98 -11.33 9.72 2.08
N ASP A 99 -10.79 10.38 1.04
CA ASP A 99 -10.24 9.74 -0.16
C ASP A 99 -8.81 9.21 0.00
N VAL A 100 -8.28 9.28 1.22
CA VAL A 100 -7.01 8.70 1.64
C VAL A 100 -7.30 7.43 2.44
N VAL A 101 -6.88 6.30 1.90
CA VAL A 101 -7.05 4.97 2.48
C VAL A 101 -5.74 4.50 3.11
N VAL A 102 -5.79 4.04 4.36
CA VAL A 102 -4.68 3.38 5.03
C VAL A 102 -5.03 1.92 5.30
N TYR A 103 -4.16 1.03 4.83
CA TYR A 103 -4.34 -0.41 4.87
C TYR A 103 -3.13 -1.11 5.52
N PRO A 104 -3.07 -1.17 6.87
CA PRO A 104 -2.04 -1.91 7.56
C PRO A 104 -2.21 -3.41 7.38
N PHE A 105 -1.09 -4.12 7.38
CA PHE A 105 -0.95 -5.55 7.09
C PHE A 105 -1.43 -5.95 5.69
N GLY A 106 -1.29 -5.04 4.71
CA GLY A 106 -1.89 -5.18 3.39
C GLY A 106 -1.10 -6.01 2.37
N GLY A 107 0.20 -6.21 2.54
CA GLY A 107 1.01 -7.01 1.61
C GLY A 107 0.98 -6.51 0.15
N ALA A 108 0.90 -5.20 -0.03
CA ALA A 108 0.65 -4.52 -1.32
C ALA A 108 -0.63 -4.98 -2.08
N ASP A 109 -1.68 -5.38 -1.36
CA ASP A 109 -2.95 -5.80 -1.97
C ASP A 109 -3.77 -4.61 -2.51
N LEU A 110 -3.33 -4.09 -3.64
CA LEU A 110 -4.06 -3.10 -4.41
C LEU A 110 -5.30 -3.69 -5.11
N THR A 111 -5.32 -5.02 -5.33
CA THR A 111 -6.43 -5.70 -6.00
C THR A 111 -7.70 -5.58 -5.18
N ASN A 112 -7.67 -5.87 -3.88
CA ASN A 112 -8.84 -5.71 -3.05
C ASN A 112 -9.10 -4.26 -2.64
N ALA A 113 -8.05 -3.46 -2.44
CA ALA A 113 -8.21 -2.05 -2.13
C ALA A 113 -8.97 -1.29 -3.23
N LEU A 114 -8.70 -1.56 -4.52
CA LEU A 114 -9.45 -0.96 -5.63
C LEU A 114 -10.86 -1.53 -5.82
N ALA A 115 -11.14 -2.74 -5.32
CA ALA A 115 -12.50 -3.25 -5.33
C ALA A 115 -13.39 -2.54 -4.31
N VAL A 116 -12.82 -2.20 -3.13
CA VAL A 116 -13.52 -1.51 -2.04
C VAL A 116 -13.56 0.01 -2.29
N PHE A 117 -12.43 0.59 -2.68
CA PHE A 117 -12.26 2.04 -2.85
C PHE A 117 -11.75 2.37 -4.27
N PRO A 118 -12.56 2.16 -5.32
CA PRO A 118 -12.14 2.32 -6.70
C PRO A 118 -11.68 3.75 -7.03
N ASP A 119 -12.16 4.73 -6.26
CA ASP A 119 -11.96 6.17 -6.49
C ASP A 119 -11.12 6.85 -5.41
N ALA A 120 -10.47 6.08 -4.52
CA ALA A 120 -9.54 6.65 -3.55
C ALA A 120 -8.42 7.42 -4.27
N ARG A 121 -8.17 8.66 -3.85
CA ARG A 121 -7.07 9.48 -4.37
C ARG A 121 -5.72 8.89 -3.95
N GLU A 122 -5.65 8.36 -2.73
CA GLU A 122 -4.45 7.74 -2.20
C GLU A 122 -4.79 6.44 -1.46
N ILE A 123 -4.02 5.38 -1.70
CA ILE A 123 -4.08 4.12 -0.96
C ILE A 123 -2.67 3.82 -0.44
N THR A 124 -2.53 3.69 0.89
CA THR A 124 -1.26 3.32 1.54
C THR A 124 -1.38 1.93 2.16
N THR A 125 -0.65 0.92 1.66
CA THR A 125 -0.51 -0.38 2.33
C THR A 125 0.78 -0.46 3.13
N ILE A 126 0.73 -1.05 4.32
CA ILE A 126 1.91 -1.24 5.18
C ILE A 126 2.05 -2.70 5.54
N SER A 127 3.25 -3.26 5.41
CA SER A 127 3.55 -4.64 5.82
C SER A 127 5.06 -4.90 5.81
N LEU A 128 5.50 -6.15 6.03
CA LEU A 128 6.92 -6.50 6.19
C LEU A 128 7.65 -6.75 4.86
N GLU A 129 6.92 -6.85 3.75
CA GLU A 129 7.48 -7.23 2.47
C GLU A 129 8.20 -6.04 1.82
N TYR A 130 9.33 -6.32 1.17
CA TYR A 130 10.01 -5.32 0.36
C TYR A 130 9.27 -5.14 -0.96
N SER A 131 9.04 -3.89 -1.37
CA SER A 131 8.49 -3.60 -2.69
C SER A 131 9.33 -4.18 -3.82
N GLY A 132 10.66 -4.19 -3.63
CA GLY A 132 11.66 -4.87 -4.45
C GLY A 132 12.06 -4.11 -5.72
N ASP A 133 13.28 -4.32 -6.21
CA ASP A 133 13.87 -3.61 -7.36
C ASP A 133 13.33 -4.16 -8.70
N PRO A 134 12.63 -3.36 -9.52
CA PRO A 134 12.00 -3.85 -10.75
C PRO A 134 13.03 -4.13 -11.86
N ARG A 135 14.24 -3.60 -11.73
CA ARG A 135 15.32 -3.75 -12.73
C ARG A 135 15.77 -5.20 -12.89
N THR A 136 15.54 -6.05 -11.89
CA THR A 136 15.90 -7.47 -11.93
C THR A 136 15.31 -8.19 -13.14
N ILE A 137 14.12 -7.79 -13.61
CA ILE A 137 13.48 -8.41 -14.78
C ILE A 137 14.31 -8.25 -16.07
N ARG A 138 15.16 -7.22 -16.14
CA ARG A 138 16.06 -6.99 -17.27
C ARG A 138 17.15 -8.05 -17.38
N GLU A 139 17.43 -8.79 -16.31
CA GLU A 139 18.51 -9.77 -16.26
C GLU A 139 18.00 -11.23 -16.21
N LEU A 140 16.77 -11.46 -15.75
CA LEU A 140 16.22 -12.80 -15.56
C LEU A 140 15.92 -13.52 -16.87
N ARG A 141 16.62 -14.63 -17.16
CA ARG A 141 16.45 -15.42 -18.39
C ARG A 141 16.43 -16.93 -18.11
N GLY A 142 15.97 -17.71 -19.08
CA GLY A 142 16.04 -19.16 -19.07
C GLY A 142 15.42 -19.80 -17.83
N GLN A 143 16.12 -20.75 -17.21
CA GLN A 143 15.61 -21.51 -16.06
C GLN A 143 15.31 -20.63 -14.84
N ARG A 144 16.08 -19.56 -14.61
CA ARG A 144 15.83 -18.63 -13.50
C ARG A 144 14.51 -17.89 -13.68
N LEU A 145 14.26 -17.39 -14.89
CA LEU A 145 12.97 -16.76 -15.22
C LEU A 145 11.83 -17.78 -15.09
N ALA A 146 11.97 -18.98 -15.65
CA ALA A 146 10.94 -20.01 -15.57
C ALA A 146 10.58 -20.38 -14.13
N HIS A 147 11.57 -20.45 -13.24
CA HIS A 147 11.37 -20.68 -11.80
C HIS A 147 10.57 -19.54 -11.15
N SER A 148 10.99 -18.28 -11.33
CA SER A 148 10.30 -17.12 -10.74
C SER A 148 8.87 -16.96 -11.26
N LEU A 149 8.64 -17.22 -12.56
CA LEU A 149 7.29 -17.23 -13.13
C LEU A 149 6.41 -18.33 -12.52
N LYS A 150 6.97 -19.52 -12.28
CA LYS A 150 6.24 -20.61 -11.61
C LYS A 150 5.85 -20.21 -10.18
N LEU A 151 6.79 -19.72 -9.37
CA LEU A 151 6.52 -19.27 -8.00
C LEU A 151 5.44 -18.19 -7.97
N THR A 152 5.59 -17.20 -8.85
CA THR A 152 4.63 -16.09 -8.98
C THR A 152 3.23 -16.59 -9.36
N ARG A 153 3.11 -17.52 -10.31
CA ARG A 153 1.83 -18.12 -10.67
C ARG A 153 1.19 -18.85 -9.51
N ASP A 154 1.96 -19.70 -8.82
CA ASP A 154 1.45 -20.50 -7.70
C ASP A 154 0.95 -19.58 -6.57
N PHE A 155 1.62 -18.46 -6.35
CA PHE A 155 1.20 -17.44 -5.40
C PHE A 155 -0.06 -16.68 -5.87
N ILE A 156 -0.06 -16.10 -7.08
CA ILE A 156 -1.21 -15.32 -7.60
C ILE A 156 -2.47 -16.19 -7.66
N ALA A 157 -2.33 -17.47 -8.03
CA ALA A 157 -3.44 -18.41 -8.04
C ALA A 157 -4.06 -18.59 -6.65
N LYS A 158 -3.24 -18.65 -5.59
CA LYS A 158 -3.73 -18.69 -4.21
C LYS A 158 -4.39 -17.37 -3.82
N LEU A 159 -3.70 -16.24 -3.99
CA LEU A 159 -4.22 -14.90 -3.64
C LEU A 159 -5.61 -14.67 -4.26
N ILE A 160 -5.75 -14.95 -5.56
CA ILE A 160 -7.03 -14.79 -6.27
C ILE A 160 -8.08 -15.81 -5.84
N ALA A 161 -7.70 -17.05 -5.51
CA ALA A 161 -8.63 -18.10 -5.14
C ALA A 161 -9.18 -17.96 -3.70
N VAL A 162 -8.34 -17.52 -2.76
CA VAL A 162 -8.70 -17.44 -1.33
C VAL A 162 -8.93 -16.00 -0.83
N ASN A 163 -8.69 -15.01 -1.68
CA ASN A 163 -8.86 -13.58 -1.43
C ASN A 163 -8.08 -13.02 -0.21
N HIS A 164 -6.98 -13.66 0.15
CA HIS A 164 -6.07 -13.20 1.17
C HIS A 164 -4.60 -13.55 0.88
N ASN A 165 -3.70 -12.71 1.39
CA ASN A 165 -2.25 -12.94 1.39
C ASN A 165 -1.89 -13.53 2.75
N ARG A 166 -1.30 -14.73 2.80
CA ARG A 166 -0.74 -15.29 4.04
C ARG A 166 0.74 -15.00 4.10
N THR A 167 1.26 -14.67 5.28
CA THR A 167 2.69 -14.49 5.54
C THR A 167 3.51 -15.68 5.04
N ILE A 168 3.04 -16.91 5.25
CA ILE A 168 3.71 -18.14 4.80
C ILE A 168 3.85 -18.21 3.28
N ASP A 169 2.84 -17.72 2.54
CA ASP A 169 2.91 -17.71 1.08
C ASP A 169 3.89 -16.61 0.60
N LEU A 170 4.04 -15.51 1.35
CA LEU A 170 4.98 -14.42 1.06
C LEU A 170 6.42 -14.77 1.42
N ASP A 171 6.63 -15.54 2.50
CA ASP A 171 7.94 -16.06 2.91
C ASP A 171 8.61 -16.89 1.79
N ALA A 172 7.80 -17.64 1.03
CA ALA A 172 8.29 -18.43 -0.11
C ALA A 172 8.82 -17.58 -1.28
N LEU A 173 8.58 -16.26 -1.27
CA LEU A 173 8.99 -15.32 -2.31
C LEU A 173 10.12 -14.38 -1.87
N VAL A 174 10.55 -14.44 -0.61
CA VAL A 174 11.52 -13.47 -0.02
C VAL A 174 12.84 -13.41 -0.78
N ASP A 175 13.33 -14.56 -1.26
CA ASP A 175 14.59 -14.66 -2.01
C ASP A 175 14.40 -14.67 -3.53
N ASP A 176 13.16 -14.55 -4.03
CA ASP A 176 12.91 -14.54 -5.48
C ASP A 176 13.28 -13.17 -6.08
N PRO A 177 13.99 -13.15 -7.22
CA PRO A 177 14.38 -11.89 -7.86
C PRO A 177 13.21 -11.10 -8.46
N VAL A 178 12.02 -11.70 -8.62
CA VAL A 178 10.81 -10.99 -9.03
C VAL A 178 10.17 -10.31 -7.80
N PRO A 179 10.00 -8.98 -7.83
CA PRO A 179 9.48 -8.24 -6.68
C PRO A 179 7.97 -8.47 -6.50
N ALA A 180 7.60 -9.42 -5.65
CA ALA A 180 6.23 -9.89 -5.50
C ALA A 180 5.22 -8.79 -5.13
N PRO A 181 5.47 -7.89 -4.14
CA PRO A 181 4.50 -6.85 -3.79
C PRO A 181 4.21 -5.88 -4.95
N LEU A 182 5.25 -5.45 -5.69
CA LEU A 182 5.06 -4.62 -6.87
C LEU A 182 4.28 -5.37 -7.96
N VAL A 183 4.57 -6.66 -8.18
CA VAL A 183 3.79 -7.49 -9.13
C VAL A 183 2.31 -7.55 -8.72
N PHE A 184 1.98 -7.69 -7.44
CA PHE A 184 0.58 -7.70 -6.99
C PHE A 184 -0.13 -6.38 -7.24
N ALA A 185 0.56 -5.26 -7.02
CA ALA A 185 0.02 -3.96 -7.38
C ALA A 185 -0.28 -3.89 -8.89
N LEU A 186 0.66 -4.32 -9.75
CA LEU A 186 0.49 -4.33 -11.21
C LEU A 186 -0.63 -5.26 -11.68
N VAL A 187 -0.79 -6.42 -11.04
CA VAL A 187 -1.91 -7.35 -11.26
C VAL A 187 -3.24 -6.69 -10.87
N GLY A 188 -3.27 -5.98 -9.73
CA GLY A 188 -4.44 -5.22 -9.28
C GLY A 188 -4.84 -4.14 -10.28
N LEU A 189 -3.87 -3.39 -10.81
CA LEU A 189 -4.12 -2.42 -11.89
C LEU A 189 -4.75 -3.09 -13.12
N ALA A 190 -4.23 -4.23 -13.55
CA ALA A 190 -4.75 -4.96 -14.70
C ALA A 190 -6.16 -5.55 -14.47
N ILE A 191 -6.45 -6.00 -13.24
CA ILE A 191 -7.78 -6.49 -12.86
C ILE A 191 -8.81 -5.35 -12.91
N HIS A 192 -8.42 -4.16 -12.46
CA HIS A 192 -9.31 -3.01 -12.34
C HIS A 192 -9.22 -2.03 -13.50
N ASP A 193 -8.71 -2.46 -14.65
CA ASP A 193 -8.63 -1.65 -15.87
C ASP A 193 -7.98 -0.27 -15.62
N ARG A 194 -6.91 -0.29 -14.81
CA ARG A 194 -6.04 0.86 -14.58
C ARG A 194 -4.80 0.77 -15.48
N GLU A 195 -4.29 1.93 -15.84
CA GLU A 195 -3.00 2.06 -16.52
C GLU A 195 -1.96 2.69 -15.60
N LEU A 196 -0.76 2.13 -15.65
CA LEU A 196 0.39 2.63 -14.92
C LEU A 196 0.81 3.99 -15.49
N VAL A 197 1.07 4.95 -14.62
CA VAL A 197 1.55 6.30 -14.97
C VAL A 197 2.99 6.47 -14.55
N SER A 198 3.32 6.24 -13.27
CA SER A 198 4.70 6.33 -12.77
C SER A 198 5.04 5.30 -11.68
N VAL A 199 6.32 4.93 -11.55
CA VAL A 199 6.84 4.14 -10.42
C VAL A 199 8.08 4.81 -9.84
N ARG A 200 8.03 5.15 -8.56
CA ARG A 200 9.13 5.81 -7.84
C ARG A 200 9.36 5.14 -6.50
N TYR A 201 10.61 5.06 -6.06
CA TYR A 201 10.97 4.55 -4.75
C TYR A 201 11.26 5.70 -3.80
N PHE A 202 10.99 5.49 -2.52
CA PHE A 202 11.16 6.55 -1.52
C PHE A 202 11.56 6.01 -0.14
N ARG A 203 12.02 6.93 0.69
CA ARG A 203 12.20 6.72 2.14
C ARG A 203 11.32 7.72 2.87
N LEU A 204 10.95 7.39 4.10
CA LEU A 204 10.41 8.37 5.02
C LEU A 204 11.58 9.00 5.76
N ASP A 205 11.60 10.33 5.82
CA ASP A 205 12.57 11.04 6.65
C ASP A 205 12.17 11.05 8.12
N ALA A 206 13.02 11.65 8.97
CA ALA A 206 12.73 11.71 10.39
C ALA A 206 11.39 12.42 10.70
N ALA A 207 10.92 13.33 9.86
CA ALA A 207 9.62 14.01 10.02
C ALA A 207 8.44 13.21 9.44
N GLY A 208 8.69 12.04 8.84
CA GLY A 208 7.68 11.25 8.14
C GLY A 208 7.34 11.78 6.75
N ALA A 209 8.12 12.71 6.20
CA ALA A 209 7.93 13.18 4.84
C ALA A 209 8.53 12.20 3.81
N VAL A 210 7.88 12.12 2.65
CA VAL A 210 8.34 11.28 1.54
C VAL A 210 9.55 11.92 0.87
N GLN A 211 10.68 11.21 0.89
CA GLN A 211 11.90 11.56 0.16
C GLN A 211 12.13 10.53 -0.95
N TYR A 212 11.90 10.93 -2.20
CA TYR A 212 12.12 10.05 -3.34
C TYR A 212 13.61 9.81 -3.59
N LEU A 213 13.93 8.59 -4.03
CA LEU A 213 15.27 8.27 -4.49
C LEU A 213 15.55 8.96 -5.82
N THR A 214 16.74 9.55 -5.93
CA THR A 214 17.25 10.23 -7.12
C THR A 214 18.17 9.31 -7.92
N ALA A 215 18.53 9.71 -9.15
CA ALA A 215 19.51 8.98 -9.93
C ALA A 215 20.87 8.83 -9.20
N GLU A 216 21.27 9.85 -8.44
CA GLU A 216 22.50 9.83 -7.64
C GLU A 216 22.43 8.81 -6.51
N ASP A 217 21.29 8.71 -5.81
CA ASP A 217 21.09 7.69 -4.77
C ASP A 217 21.22 6.28 -5.33
N ILE A 218 20.62 6.05 -6.50
CA ILE A 218 20.68 4.75 -7.19
C ILE A 218 22.11 4.42 -7.62
N ALA A 219 22.85 5.39 -8.18
CA ALA A 219 24.25 5.17 -8.57
C ALA A 219 25.12 4.77 -7.38
N LYS A 220 24.95 5.41 -6.21
CA LYS A 220 25.66 5.05 -4.98
C LYS A 220 25.32 3.63 -4.51
N ILE A 221 24.05 3.24 -4.59
CA ILE A 221 23.62 1.88 -4.23
C ILE A 221 24.26 0.86 -5.17
N ASP A 222 24.22 1.11 -6.47
CA ASP A 222 24.77 0.21 -7.48
C ASP A 222 26.31 0.10 -7.32
N GLU A 223 27.02 1.20 -7.04
CA GLU A 223 28.45 1.18 -6.73
C GLU A 223 28.77 0.35 -5.48
N MET A 224 27.97 0.46 -4.41
CA MET A 224 28.14 -0.35 -3.20
C MET A 224 27.94 -1.84 -3.48
N VAL A 225 26.94 -2.20 -4.29
CA VAL A 225 26.66 -3.60 -4.67
C VAL A 225 27.77 -4.16 -5.56
N MET A 226 28.31 -3.34 -6.47
CA MET A 226 29.40 -3.75 -7.37
C MET A 226 30.76 -3.86 -6.67
N SER A 227 31.05 -2.96 -5.72
CA SER A 227 32.33 -2.92 -4.99
C SER A 227 32.45 -4.00 -3.90
N GLY A 228 31.36 -4.69 -3.54
CA GLY A 228 31.42 -5.84 -2.65
C GLY A 228 30.20 -6.76 -2.72
N ARG A 229 30.43 -8.07 -2.91
CA ARG A 229 29.41 -9.13 -2.73
C ARG A 229 29.13 -9.44 -1.26
N SER A 230 29.09 -8.42 -0.39
CA SER A 230 28.81 -8.61 1.02
C SER A 230 27.30 -8.57 1.29
N ASN A 231 26.82 -9.34 2.26
CA ASN A 231 25.41 -9.34 2.69
C ASN A 231 24.90 -7.93 3.04
N LYS A 232 25.79 -7.04 3.48
CA LYS A 232 25.48 -5.64 3.79
C LYS A 232 25.05 -4.83 2.56
N ALA A 233 25.71 -5.03 1.41
CA ALA A 233 25.38 -4.31 0.19
C ALA A 233 24.02 -4.76 -0.38
N LEU A 234 23.73 -6.07 -0.32
CA LEU A 234 22.42 -6.61 -0.70
C LEU A 234 21.30 -6.10 0.20
N ALA A 235 21.54 -6.04 1.53
CA ALA A 235 20.59 -5.45 2.47
C ALA A 235 20.34 -3.97 2.18
N ALA A 236 21.38 -3.19 1.88
CA ALA A 236 21.24 -1.77 1.52
C ALA A 236 20.44 -1.56 0.24
N ARG A 237 20.61 -2.43 -0.76
CA ARG A 237 19.76 -2.44 -1.96
C ARG A 237 18.32 -2.76 -1.63
N ASN A 238 18.06 -3.84 -0.89
CA ASN A 238 16.70 -4.21 -0.52
C ASN A 238 16.00 -3.07 0.24
N GLU A 239 16.71 -2.43 1.17
CA GLU A 239 16.20 -1.29 1.94
C GLU A 239 15.93 -0.06 1.06
N ALA A 240 16.77 0.22 0.06
CA ALA A 240 16.49 1.29 -0.89
C ALA A 240 15.20 1.04 -1.70
N PHE A 241 14.94 -0.22 -2.06
CA PHE A 241 13.74 -0.62 -2.78
C PHE A 241 12.62 -1.14 -1.85
N ALA A 242 12.61 -0.71 -0.58
CA ALA A 242 11.63 -1.15 0.39
C ALA A 242 10.25 -0.53 0.17
N ASN A 243 10.19 0.79 -0.09
CA ASN A 243 8.93 1.52 -0.28
C ASN A 243 8.77 1.98 -1.72
N VAL A 244 7.58 1.76 -2.29
CA VAL A 244 7.26 2.16 -3.66
C VAL A 244 6.00 3.02 -3.69
N GLU A 245 6.04 4.04 -4.54
CA GLU A 245 4.88 4.78 -4.99
C GLU A 245 4.58 4.44 -6.45
N VAL A 246 3.34 4.00 -6.70
CA VAL A 246 2.79 3.72 -8.02
C VAL A 246 1.68 4.72 -8.28
N SER A 247 1.84 5.57 -9.29
CA SER A 247 0.75 6.41 -9.80
C SER A 247 0.06 5.71 -10.96
N PHE A 248 -1.26 5.80 -11.01
CA PHE A 248 -2.07 5.16 -12.04
C PHE A 248 -3.35 5.96 -12.29
N ARG A 249 -4.07 5.63 -13.35
CA ARG A 249 -5.40 6.17 -13.64
C ARG A 249 -6.27 5.15 -14.36
N ARG A 250 -7.55 5.46 -14.52
CA ARG A 250 -8.46 4.62 -15.33
C ARG A 250 -7.96 4.56 -16.77
N ARG A 251 -7.81 3.34 -17.30
CA ARG A 251 -7.34 3.11 -18.66
C ARG A 251 -8.38 3.58 -19.67
N GLY A 252 -7.93 4.23 -20.74
CA GLY A 252 -8.79 4.67 -21.84
C GLY A 252 -9.70 5.86 -21.50
N VAL A 253 -9.48 6.53 -20.36
CA VAL A 253 -10.19 7.74 -19.96
C VAL A 253 -9.17 8.90 -19.93
N PRO A 254 -9.11 9.74 -20.98
CA PRO A 254 -8.04 10.73 -21.17
C PRO A 254 -7.77 11.67 -19.99
N ASP A 255 -8.82 12.00 -19.21
CA ASP A 255 -8.77 12.94 -18.08
C ASP A 255 -9.08 12.29 -16.72
N ALA A 256 -8.95 10.96 -16.62
CA ALA A 256 -9.14 10.31 -15.33
C ALA A 256 -8.10 10.84 -14.31
N PRO A 257 -8.53 11.16 -13.08
CA PRO A 257 -7.63 11.66 -12.05
C PRO A 257 -6.53 10.62 -11.75
N ILE A 258 -5.33 11.12 -11.49
CA ILE A 258 -4.23 10.29 -11.02
C ILE A 258 -4.53 9.84 -9.60
N GLN A 259 -4.49 8.53 -9.39
CA GLN A 259 -4.55 7.89 -8.08
C GLN A 259 -3.14 7.46 -7.69
N VAL A 260 -2.85 7.53 -6.39
CA VAL A 260 -1.56 7.15 -5.83
C VAL A 260 -1.72 5.90 -4.97
N PHE A 261 -0.90 4.88 -5.25
CA PHE A 261 -0.72 3.75 -4.36
C PHE A 261 0.68 3.81 -3.76
N ARG A 262 0.78 3.73 -2.44
CA ARG A 262 2.04 3.59 -1.72
C ARG A 262 2.06 2.26 -0.99
N HIS A 263 3.11 1.48 -1.20
CA HIS A 263 3.44 0.41 -0.29
C HIS A 263 4.65 0.82 0.54
N ILE A 264 4.48 0.81 1.86
CA ILE A 264 5.52 1.09 2.83
C ILE A 264 5.87 -0.22 3.54
N ARG A 265 7.16 -0.52 3.61
CA ARG A 265 7.68 -1.63 4.39
C ARG A 265 7.93 -1.16 5.82
N GLU A 266 7.23 -1.72 6.80
CA GLU A 266 7.46 -1.43 8.21
C GLU A 266 7.00 -2.58 9.11
N ASN A 267 7.69 -2.78 10.23
CA ASN A 267 7.19 -3.64 11.29
C ASN A 267 6.24 -2.84 12.20
N LEU A 268 4.97 -3.24 12.23
CA LEU A 268 3.91 -2.55 12.96
C LEU A 268 3.80 -2.94 14.44
N ALA A 269 4.69 -3.80 14.94
CA ALA A 269 4.78 -4.08 16.37
C ALA A 269 5.28 -2.85 17.15
N ASP A 270 4.82 -2.66 18.39
CA ASP A 270 5.01 -1.42 19.16
C ASP A 270 6.48 -1.09 19.46
N ASP A 271 7.36 -2.10 19.52
CA ASP A 271 8.80 -1.94 19.70
C ASP A 271 9.51 -1.41 18.45
N HIS A 272 8.86 -1.47 17.28
CA HIS A 272 9.33 -0.88 16.03
C HIS A 272 8.53 0.38 15.66
N LEU A 273 7.20 0.33 15.72
CA LEU A 273 6.30 1.43 15.46
C LEU A 273 6.04 2.25 16.72
N THR A 274 7.05 3.01 17.15
CA THR A 274 6.88 3.97 18.24
C THR A 274 6.08 5.20 17.79
N LEU A 275 5.53 5.96 18.74
CA LEU A 275 4.81 7.21 18.45
C LEU A 275 5.66 8.25 17.71
N GLU A 276 6.99 8.18 17.88
CA GLU A 276 7.96 9.08 17.26
C GLU A 276 8.59 8.51 15.98
N SER A 277 8.18 7.30 15.56
CA SER A 277 8.70 6.68 14.34
C SER A 277 8.35 7.50 13.10
N PRO A 278 9.20 7.49 12.05
CA PRO A 278 8.90 8.11 10.77
C PRO A 278 7.55 7.70 10.19
N LEU A 279 7.18 6.42 10.28
CA LEU A 279 5.88 5.95 9.81
C LEU A 279 4.73 6.56 10.63
N MET A 280 4.81 6.60 11.96
CA MET A 280 3.74 7.19 12.75
C MET A 280 3.55 8.68 12.42
N ARG A 281 4.64 9.44 12.27
CA ARG A 281 4.59 10.85 11.84
C ARG A 281 3.98 11.00 10.44
N HIS A 282 4.34 10.12 9.51
CA HIS A 282 3.75 10.07 8.18
C HIS A 282 2.24 9.82 8.22
N LEU A 283 1.80 8.89 9.06
CA LEU A 283 0.40 8.54 9.24
C LEU A 283 -0.41 9.68 9.87
N LEU A 284 0.12 10.32 10.93
CA LEU A 284 -0.49 11.49 11.56
C LEU A 284 -0.64 12.67 10.58
N ALA A 285 0.34 12.88 9.70
CA ALA A 285 0.29 13.94 8.70
C ALA A 285 -0.82 13.74 7.64
N LYS A 286 -1.37 12.53 7.49
CA LYS A 286 -2.54 12.27 6.62
C LYS A 286 -3.84 12.83 7.21
N GLY A 287 -3.88 13.08 8.52
CA GLY A 287 -5.09 13.49 9.23
C GLY A 287 -6.13 12.36 9.25
N ARG A 288 -7.40 12.72 9.04
CA ARG A 288 -8.51 11.76 9.08
C ARG A 288 -8.53 10.90 7.82
N VAL A 289 -8.54 9.58 7.97
CA VAL A 289 -8.43 8.61 6.86
C VAL A 289 -9.62 7.67 6.79
N THR A 290 -9.75 6.96 5.67
CA THR A 290 -10.52 5.71 5.60
C THR A 290 -9.57 4.54 5.84
N ALA A 291 -10.00 3.51 6.55
CA ALA A 291 -9.15 2.38 6.87
C ALA A 291 -9.66 1.08 6.24
N MET A 292 -8.74 0.14 6.03
CA MET A 292 -9.05 -1.24 5.67
C MET A 292 -8.02 -2.16 6.27
N THR A 293 -8.42 -3.36 6.69
CA THR A 293 -7.48 -4.43 7.04
C THR A 293 -8.11 -5.77 6.68
N LYS A 294 -7.32 -6.74 6.25
CA LYS A 294 -7.79 -8.13 6.17
C LYS A 294 -6.62 -9.07 6.37
N ALA A 295 -6.90 -10.29 6.81
CA ALA A 295 -5.91 -11.34 6.96
C ALA A 295 -4.66 -10.92 7.77
N ALA A 296 -4.84 -10.05 8.76
CA ALA A 296 -3.77 -9.46 9.55
C ALA A 296 -3.39 -10.31 10.77
N SER A 297 -3.43 -11.63 10.67
CA SER A 297 -3.04 -12.59 11.72
C SER A 297 -3.56 -12.29 13.14
N TYR A 298 -4.73 -11.66 13.22
CA TYR A 298 -5.34 -11.16 14.48
C TYR A 298 -4.40 -10.25 15.30
N LEU A 299 -3.47 -9.56 14.64
CA LEU A 299 -2.44 -8.74 15.30
C LEU A 299 -3.06 -7.55 16.03
N LEU A 300 -4.10 -6.94 15.46
CA LEU A 300 -4.83 -5.84 16.12
C LEU A 300 -5.54 -6.27 17.41
N TRP A 301 -5.68 -7.57 17.70
CA TRP A 301 -6.23 -8.05 18.98
C TRP A 301 -5.15 -8.17 20.08
N ARG A 302 -3.88 -7.99 19.73
CA ARG A 302 -2.75 -8.25 20.61
C ARG A 302 -2.24 -6.94 21.21
N THR A 303 -1.73 -7.03 22.43
CA THR A 303 -1.12 -5.88 23.12
C THR A 303 0.09 -5.30 22.37
N PRO A 304 1.03 -6.10 21.82
CA PRO A 304 2.22 -5.56 21.12
C PRO A 304 1.97 -4.88 19.77
N PHE A 305 0.71 -4.59 19.42
CA PHE A 305 0.33 -3.85 18.21
C PHE A 305 -0.65 -2.72 18.57
N ALA A 306 -0.57 -2.23 19.82
CA ALA A 306 -1.46 -1.20 20.33
C ALA A 306 -1.28 0.13 19.57
N ASN A 307 -0.05 0.52 19.25
CA ASN A 307 0.22 1.82 18.63
C ASN A 307 -0.50 1.98 17.28
N ILE A 308 -0.47 0.94 16.43
CA ILE A 308 -1.19 0.98 15.15
C ILE A 308 -2.71 0.86 15.33
N ARG A 309 -3.19 0.02 16.27
CA ARG A 309 -4.62 -0.11 16.57
C ARG A 309 -5.19 1.23 17.07
N ASP A 310 -4.51 1.84 18.03
CA ASP A 310 -4.97 3.05 18.70
C ASP A 310 -4.88 4.25 17.74
N TRP A 311 -3.85 4.31 16.89
CA TRP A 311 -3.81 5.29 15.80
C TRP A 311 -4.98 5.14 14.83
N LEU A 312 -5.31 3.91 14.40
CA LEU A 312 -6.46 3.65 13.53
C LEU A 312 -7.74 4.15 14.18
N LEU A 313 -8.02 3.70 15.40
CA LEU A 313 -9.23 4.07 16.15
C LEU A 313 -9.32 5.59 16.39
N ALA A 314 -8.20 6.28 16.59
CA ALA A 314 -8.19 7.73 16.78
C ALA A 314 -8.34 8.55 15.48
N ASN A 315 -7.92 8.03 14.32
CA ASN A 315 -7.78 8.81 13.09
C ASN A 315 -8.69 8.35 11.94
N MET A 316 -9.29 7.16 12.03
CA MET A 316 -10.16 6.66 10.95
C MET A 316 -11.57 7.25 11.03
N ALA A 317 -12.13 7.60 9.88
CA ALA A 317 -13.54 7.94 9.73
C ALA A 317 -14.42 6.69 9.67
N TRP A 318 -13.88 5.60 9.14
CA TRP A 318 -14.58 4.36 8.84
C TRP A 318 -13.57 3.28 8.47
N MET A 319 -13.86 2.02 8.77
CA MET A 319 -13.01 0.88 8.42
C MET A 319 -13.81 -0.31 7.95
N ILE A 320 -13.30 -1.00 6.93
CA ILE A 320 -13.76 -2.34 6.55
C ILE A 320 -12.68 -3.37 6.82
N SER A 321 -13.08 -4.49 7.39
CA SER A 321 -12.19 -5.60 7.66
C SER A 321 -12.84 -6.97 7.58
N ASP A 322 -12.04 -8.01 7.68
CA ASP A 322 -12.51 -9.30 8.20
C ASP A 322 -12.48 -9.27 9.73
N SER A 323 -12.48 -10.45 10.37
CA SER A 323 -12.31 -10.55 11.83
C SER A 323 -10.90 -10.24 12.32
N THR A 324 -9.97 -9.75 11.50
CA THR A 324 -8.62 -9.34 11.96
C THR A 324 -8.49 -7.84 12.24
N GLY A 325 -9.57 -7.06 12.09
CA GLY A 325 -9.67 -5.67 12.55
C GLY A 325 -9.65 -5.52 14.09
N PRO A 326 -9.85 -4.30 14.63
CA PRO A 326 -10.01 -4.08 16.07
C PRO A 326 -11.11 -4.97 16.67
N THR A 327 -10.95 -5.36 17.94
CA THR A 327 -12.00 -6.12 18.64
C THR A 327 -13.25 -5.25 18.87
N PRO A 328 -14.44 -5.86 19.05
CA PRO A 328 -15.64 -5.11 19.45
C PRO A 328 -15.43 -4.27 20.71
N THR A 329 -14.74 -4.82 21.70
CA THR A 329 -14.38 -4.10 22.94
C THR A 329 -13.52 -2.88 22.67
N ASP A 330 -12.43 -3.00 21.90
CA ASP A 330 -11.54 -1.88 21.59
C ASP A 330 -12.27 -0.81 20.76
N ALA A 331 -13.06 -1.24 19.77
CA ALA A 331 -13.84 -0.35 18.92
C ALA A 331 -14.87 0.44 19.73
N ALA A 332 -15.62 -0.23 20.61
CA ALA A 332 -16.61 0.40 21.49
C ALA A 332 -15.97 1.41 22.45
N ALA A 333 -14.82 1.06 23.04
CA ALA A 333 -14.06 1.97 23.90
C ALA A 333 -13.61 3.25 23.18
N ALA A 334 -13.36 3.17 21.87
CA ALA A 334 -13.01 4.31 21.03
C ALA A 334 -14.23 5.06 20.43
N GLY A 335 -15.46 4.71 20.82
CA GLY A 335 -16.68 5.36 20.33
C GLY A 335 -17.14 4.88 18.94
N PHE A 336 -16.72 3.69 18.53
CA PHE A 336 -17.17 3.03 17.31
C PHE A 336 -18.20 1.94 17.63
N THR A 337 -18.99 1.60 16.62
CA THR A 337 -19.76 0.36 16.57
C THR A 337 -19.30 -0.46 15.37
N GLN A 338 -19.55 -1.76 15.43
CA GLN A 338 -19.18 -2.70 14.38
C GLN A 338 -20.43 -3.35 13.79
N ASP A 339 -20.67 -3.20 12.49
CA ASP A 339 -21.68 -3.97 11.77
C ASP A 339 -21.03 -5.22 11.18
N VAL A 340 -21.73 -6.36 11.23
CA VAL A 340 -21.20 -7.64 10.74
C VAL A 340 -22.08 -8.27 9.66
N TRP A 341 -21.43 -9.03 8.77
CA TRP A 341 -22.03 -9.89 7.76
C TRP A 341 -21.38 -11.27 7.79
N GLY A 342 -22.16 -12.30 7.46
CA GLY A 342 -21.76 -13.70 7.53
C GLY A 342 -21.82 -14.25 8.95
N SER A 343 -20.95 -15.22 9.24
CA SER A 343 -20.89 -15.89 10.54
C SER A 343 -19.45 -16.02 11.01
N PHE A 344 -19.24 -15.89 12.32
CA PHE A 344 -17.92 -16.08 12.93
C PHE A 344 -18.03 -16.95 14.18
N ALA A 345 -17.63 -18.22 14.07
CA ALA A 345 -17.58 -19.16 15.19
C ALA A 345 -16.24 -19.15 15.93
N GLY A 346 -15.20 -18.59 15.32
CA GLY A 346 -13.87 -18.53 15.91
C GLY A 346 -12.78 -18.19 14.89
N ALA A 347 -11.61 -17.85 15.39
CA ALA A 347 -10.45 -17.52 14.57
C ALA A 347 -9.97 -18.73 13.74
N MET A 348 -9.52 -18.48 12.51
CA MET A 348 -9.00 -19.50 11.60
C MET A 348 -7.80 -20.27 12.19
N PHE A 349 -7.01 -19.59 13.02
CA PHE A 349 -5.82 -20.11 13.69
C PHE A 349 -5.60 -19.36 15.01
N SER A 350 -4.46 -19.58 15.66
CA SER A 350 -4.14 -19.04 17.00
C SER A 350 -4.33 -17.52 17.08
N ALA A 351 -5.25 -17.10 17.95
CA ALA A 351 -5.58 -15.71 18.25
C ALA A 351 -5.81 -15.54 19.77
N PRO A 352 -5.72 -14.31 20.32
CA PRO A 352 -6.08 -14.06 21.71
C PRO A 352 -7.49 -14.59 22.04
N HIS A 353 -7.58 -15.40 23.10
CA HIS A 353 -8.85 -16.07 23.46
C HIS A 353 -9.97 -15.08 23.79
N SER A 354 -9.65 -13.98 24.47
CA SER A 354 -10.60 -12.90 24.76
C SER A 354 -11.16 -12.26 23.49
N GLY A 355 -10.30 -11.90 22.54
CA GLY A 355 -10.72 -11.30 21.25
C GLY A 355 -11.57 -12.26 20.42
N ALA A 356 -11.22 -13.55 20.38
CA ALA A 356 -12.03 -14.55 19.67
C ALA A 356 -13.43 -14.72 20.29
N LYS A 357 -13.51 -14.75 21.64
CA LYS A 357 -14.78 -14.84 22.36
C LYS A 357 -15.63 -13.58 22.16
N ASP A 358 -15.01 -12.41 22.24
CA ASP A 358 -15.68 -11.12 22.05
C ASP A 358 -16.26 -11.00 20.63
N MET A 359 -15.45 -11.29 19.60
CA MET A 359 -15.92 -11.26 18.21
C MET A 359 -17.05 -12.27 17.96
N ALA A 360 -16.96 -13.50 18.47
CA ALA A 360 -18.02 -14.50 18.30
C ALA A 360 -19.33 -14.06 19.00
N ALA A 361 -19.24 -13.49 20.20
CA ALA A 361 -20.39 -12.95 20.91
C ALA A 361 -21.03 -11.78 20.17
N HIS A 362 -20.21 -10.87 19.60
CA HIS A 362 -20.69 -9.74 18.81
C HIS A 362 -21.43 -10.20 17.54
N PHE A 363 -20.89 -11.18 16.83
CA PHE A 363 -21.59 -11.79 15.68
C PHE A 363 -22.92 -12.43 16.07
N ALA A 364 -22.97 -13.13 17.20
CA ALA A 364 -24.20 -13.79 17.68
C ALA A 364 -25.29 -12.80 18.14
N ALA A 365 -24.91 -11.60 18.57
CA ALA A 365 -25.83 -10.57 19.04
C ALA A 365 -26.42 -9.70 17.91
N GLN A 366 -25.82 -9.72 16.71
CA GLN A 366 -26.24 -8.92 15.57
C GLN A 366 -27.30 -9.63 14.71
N PRO A 367 -28.15 -8.88 13.99
CA PRO A 367 -29.04 -9.48 13.01
C PRO A 367 -28.22 -10.22 11.94
N SER A 368 -28.75 -11.35 11.49
CA SER A 368 -28.13 -12.11 10.40
C SER A 368 -28.15 -11.29 9.11
N ARG A 369 -26.97 -11.12 8.51
CA ARG A 369 -26.78 -10.49 7.20
C ARG A 369 -25.88 -11.40 6.37
N ASP A 370 -26.40 -11.94 5.27
CA ASP A 370 -25.64 -12.88 4.45
C ASP A 370 -24.51 -12.19 3.66
N ILE A 371 -23.44 -12.95 3.40
CA ILE A 371 -22.36 -12.57 2.48
C ILE A 371 -22.01 -13.78 1.61
N SER A 372 -21.88 -13.56 0.30
CA SER A 372 -21.72 -14.64 -0.69
C SER A 372 -20.30 -14.78 -1.25
N PHE A 373 -19.34 -14.09 -0.62
CA PHE A 373 -17.94 -14.03 -1.01
C PHE A 373 -17.03 -13.93 0.22
N PHE A 374 -15.80 -14.42 0.11
CA PHE A 374 -14.78 -14.28 1.14
C PHE A 374 -14.08 -12.91 1.04
N PHE A 375 -13.75 -12.34 2.20
CA PHE A 375 -12.93 -11.16 2.34
C PHE A 375 -11.95 -11.42 3.49
N GLY A 376 -10.66 -11.59 3.20
CA GLY A 376 -9.68 -11.95 4.24
C GLY A 376 -9.73 -13.43 4.65
N TYR A 377 -9.46 -13.70 5.92
CA TYR A 377 -9.53 -15.07 6.45
C TYR A 377 -10.98 -15.53 6.62
N PRO A 378 -11.28 -16.81 6.33
CA PRO A 378 -12.52 -17.41 6.79
C PRO A 378 -12.49 -17.61 8.31
N ASP A 379 -13.62 -17.95 8.91
CA ASP A 379 -13.66 -18.41 10.30
C ASP A 379 -13.15 -19.87 10.44
N VAL A 380 -13.12 -20.38 11.67
CA VAL A 380 -12.69 -21.77 11.99
C VAL A 380 -13.51 -22.85 11.26
N ASN A 381 -14.74 -22.55 10.84
CA ASN A 381 -15.64 -23.43 10.11
C ASN A 381 -15.63 -23.17 8.59
N ASN A 382 -14.62 -22.44 8.11
CA ASN A 382 -14.47 -22.03 6.72
C ASN A 382 -15.65 -21.19 6.18
N GLN A 383 -16.30 -20.39 7.03
CA GLN A 383 -17.38 -19.48 6.64
C GLN A 383 -16.84 -18.09 6.29
N PRO A 384 -17.46 -17.39 5.31
CA PRO A 384 -17.12 -16.02 5.02
C PRO A 384 -17.75 -15.07 6.05
N HIS A 385 -17.04 -13.99 6.33
CA HIS A 385 -17.54 -12.91 7.17
C HIS A 385 -16.88 -11.59 6.81
N LEU A 386 -17.47 -10.50 7.29
CA LEU A 386 -16.99 -9.15 7.09
C LEU A 386 -17.42 -8.28 8.27
N VAL A 387 -16.57 -7.34 8.65
CA VAL A 387 -16.79 -6.39 9.75
C VAL A 387 -16.62 -4.98 9.22
N VAL A 388 -17.56 -4.10 9.52
CA VAL A 388 -17.44 -2.66 9.28
C VAL A 388 -17.38 -1.95 10.61
N THR A 389 -16.29 -1.24 10.89
CA THR A 389 -16.14 -0.40 12.08
C THR A 389 -16.44 1.05 11.70
N ARG A 390 -17.48 1.64 12.32
CA ARG A 390 -17.94 3.01 12.03
C ARG A 390 -18.21 3.79 13.32
N PRO A 391 -18.13 5.13 13.32
CA PRO A 391 -18.48 5.92 14.48
C PRO A 391 -19.89 5.58 14.97
N LYS A 392 -20.06 5.50 16.28
CA LYS A 392 -21.37 5.32 16.90
C LYS A 392 -22.25 6.52 16.55
N ARG A 393 -23.49 6.26 16.11
CA ARG A 393 -24.52 7.26 15.84
C ARG A 393 -25.48 7.32 17.02
N ALA A 394 -26.18 8.44 17.19
CA ALA A 394 -27.21 8.58 18.23
C ALA A 394 -28.31 7.51 18.10
N SER A 395 -28.63 7.07 16.88
CA SER A 395 -29.60 6.00 16.61
C SER A 395 -29.12 4.59 16.99
N ASP A 396 -27.86 4.41 17.39
CA ASP A 396 -27.35 3.11 17.85
C ASP A 396 -27.54 2.93 19.39
N GLU A 397 -28.23 3.86 20.07
CA GLU A 397 -28.51 3.83 21.52
C GLU A 397 -29.93 3.41 21.89
N GLU A 398 -30.80 3.24 20.89
CA GLU A 398 -32.14 2.62 21.01
C GLU A 398 -32.06 1.10 20.81
#